data_AF-A0A2U1KNT4-F1
#
_entry.id   AF-A0A2U1KNT4-F1
#
_cell.length_a   1.000
_cell.length_b   1.000
_cell.length_c   1.000
_cell.angle_alpha   90.00
_cell.angle_beta   90.00
_cell.angle_gamma   90.00
#
_symmetry.space_group_name_H-M   'P 1'
#
loop_
_entity.id
_entity.type
_entity.pdbx_description
1 polymer ?
#
loop_
_entity_poly.entity_id
_entity_poly.type
_entity_poly.pdbx_seq_one_letter_code
_entity_poly.pdbx_strand_id
1 'polypeptide(L)'
;METGEAIEDQFSKLHPCFHTDTRIGIIGAGPSGLSAAYALCKLGYTNVTVLEKHHSVGGMCESVDIEGSIYDLGGQVLAANSAPTIFHLAKEIEAEIEELDNHKFATINTSTGKYDDTKVIDDYVSVISLTLKLQDEAKATGRNGVHAISDIASELTPSFLKAHGLTSVPKSVAYGFTASGYGFVQDMPYAYVHEFTRTSMAGKIIRFKGGYTSVWDKINKQLPAQVHCNTRVLTVKRHAERISVKAKIVDGEARDMEFEFDKLIVSGSLPIDSGKTYRSPLKPTEENVNGVMDLHDLEKELFSKVETIDYYTTVLKIDGLKHIPVGFYYFREFMDDPKTVGNPVAMQRFYSDTNIFLFWSYGNSADIVGEKVTELAVDAVTSMGGKVEKLILQRRFKYFPHVNSQGRLKKL
;
A
#
# COMPACT_ATOMS: atom_id res chain seq x y z
N MET A 1 -19.04 0.68 -13.52
CA MET A 1 -17.84 0.64 -14.38
C MET A 1 -17.59 2.06 -14.86
N GLU A 2 -16.47 2.66 -14.45
CA GLU A 2 -16.02 3.93 -15.01
C GLU A 2 -15.53 3.66 -16.44
N THR A 3 -16.39 3.89 -17.43
CA THR A 3 -15.92 4.27 -18.77
C THR A 3 -15.47 5.73 -18.66
N GLY A 4 -14.37 5.96 -17.96
CA GLY A 4 -13.74 7.27 -17.92
C GLY A 4 -13.27 7.64 -19.31
N GLU A 5 -13.28 8.93 -19.64
CA GLU A 5 -12.53 9.44 -20.79
C GLU A 5 -11.09 8.92 -20.72
N ALA A 6 -10.50 8.64 -21.89
CA ALA A 6 -9.15 8.11 -21.96
C ALA A 6 -8.21 9.03 -21.16
N ILE A 7 -7.19 8.49 -20.50
CA ILE A 7 -6.31 9.32 -19.66
C ILE A 7 -5.63 10.40 -20.50
N GLU A 8 -5.38 10.11 -21.77
CA GLU A 8 -4.93 11.06 -22.79
C GLU A 8 -5.91 12.22 -22.98
N ASP A 9 -7.22 11.96 -22.99
CA ASP A 9 -8.26 13.00 -23.08
C ASP A 9 -8.24 13.89 -21.84
N GLN A 10 -8.02 13.31 -20.65
CA GLN A 10 -7.88 14.09 -19.41
C GLN A 10 -6.67 15.02 -19.47
N PHE A 11 -5.51 14.53 -19.95
CA PHE A 11 -4.33 15.37 -20.15
C PHE A 11 -4.57 16.48 -21.18
N SER A 12 -5.32 16.21 -22.26
CA SER A 12 -5.60 17.21 -23.30
C SER A 12 -6.40 18.42 -22.79
N LYS A 13 -7.17 18.23 -21.70
CA LYS A 13 -7.98 19.27 -21.05
C LYS A 13 -7.22 20.05 -19.99
N LEU A 14 -6.01 19.61 -19.65
CA LEU A 14 -5.15 20.25 -18.66
C LEU A 14 -4.09 21.09 -19.37
N HIS A 15 -3.81 22.27 -18.80
CA HIS A 15 -2.72 23.13 -19.24
C HIS A 15 -1.77 23.39 -18.07
N PRO A 16 -0.45 23.53 -18.32
CA PRO A 16 0.49 23.94 -17.29
C PRO A 16 0.05 25.23 -16.60
N CYS A 17 -0.16 25.15 -15.29
CA CYS A 17 -0.48 26.33 -14.47
C CYS A 17 0.75 27.21 -14.19
N PHE A 18 1.96 26.68 -14.42
CA PHE A 18 3.23 27.38 -14.28
C PHE A 18 4.04 27.32 -15.57
N HIS A 19 5.12 28.09 -15.66
CA HIS A 19 6.07 27.98 -16.77
C HIS A 19 6.63 26.55 -16.84
N THR A 20 6.79 26.00 -18.04
CA THR A 20 7.19 24.60 -18.26
C THR A 20 8.61 24.28 -17.76
N ASP A 21 9.46 25.29 -17.58
CA ASP A 21 10.81 25.19 -17.02
C ASP A 21 10.87 25.30 -15.49
N THR A 22 9.72 25.49 -14.81
CA THR A 22 9.60 25.48 -13.34
C THR A 22 10.30 24.25 -12.77
N ARG A 23 11.20 24.45 -11.79
CA ARG A 23 11.92 23.38 -11.09
C ARG A 23 10.98 22.69 -10.12
N ILE A 24 10.56 21.46 -10.43
CA ILE A 24 9.66 20.69 -9.59
C ILE A 24 10.42 19.52 -8.96
N GLY A 25 10.56 19.57 -7.64
CA GLY A 25 11.10 18.47 -6.86
C GLY A 25 10.01 17.50 -6.42
N ILE A 26 10.28 16.21 -6.50
CA ILE A 26 9.41 15.15 -6.00
C ILE A 26 10.22 14.29 -5.02
N ILE A 27 9.72 14.14 -3.79
CA ILE A 27 10.37 13.27 -2.80
C ILE A 27 9.67 11.93 -2.79
N GLY A 28 10.40 10.87 -3.14
CA GLY A 28 9.96 9.47 -3.20
C GLY A 28 9.63 9.01 -4.63
N ALA A 29 10.27 7.93 -5.09
CA ALA A 29 10.03 7.31 -6.40
C ALA A 29 9.18 6.03 -6.31
N GLY A 30 8.21 6.02 -5.38
CA GLY A 30 7.14 5.02 -5.38
C GLY A 30 6.08 5.30 -6.45
N PRO A 31 4.99 4.49 -6.49
CA PRO A 31 3.91 4.63 -7.46
C PRO A 31 3.36 6.04 -7.59
N SER A 32 3.11 6.72 -6.46
CA SER A 32 2.58 8.08 -6.42
C SER A 32 3.57 9.10 -7.00
N GLY A 33 4.85 9.00 -6.67
CA GLY A 33 5.87 9.95 -7.10
C GLY A 33 6.22 9.80 -8.58
N LEU A 34 6.38 8.57 -9.06
CA LEU A 34 6.61 8.31 -10.48
C LEU A 34 5.37 8.64 -11.34
N SER A 35 4.17 8.39 -10.85
CA SER A 35 2.94 8.81 -11.55
C SER A 35 2.81 10.34 -11.62
N ALA A 36 3.20 11.06 -10.55
CA ALA A 36 3.25 12.51 -10.56
C ALA A 36 4.30 13.03 -11.55
N ALA A 37 5.50 12.43 -11.58
CA ALA A 37 6.53 12.76 -12.56
C ALA A 37 6.04 12.53 -13.99
N TYR A 38 5.43 11.37 -14.26
CA TYR A 38 4.80 11.05 -15.55
C TYR A 38 3.80 12.12 -15.98
N ALA A 39 2.86 12.48 -15.09
CA ALA A 39 1.84 13.47 -15.38
C ALA A 39 2.44 14.85 -15.69
N LEU A 40 3.42 15.30 -14.90
CA LEU A 40 4.11 16.57 -15.14
C LEU A 40 4.83 16.58 -16.48
N CYS A 41 5.54 15.50 -16.81
CA CYS A 41 6.23 15.36 -18.09
C CYS A 41 5.24 15.36 -19.27
N LYS A 42 4.09 14.68 -19.16
CA LYS A 42 3.03 14.69 -20.20
C LYS A 42 2.40 16.07 -20.38
N LEU A 43 2.33 16.87 -19.32
CA LEU A 43 1.90 18.28 -19.40
C LEU A 43 2.96 19.21 -20.00
N GLY A 44 4.18 18.73 -20.24
CA GLY A 44 5.26 19.49 -20.86
C GLY A 44 6.22 20.15 -19.88
N TYR A 45 6.14 19.87 -18.57
CA TYR A 45 7.17 20.31 -17.63
C TYR A 45 8.50 19.60 -17.92
N THR A 46 9.57 20.37 -18.09
CA THR A 46 10.88 19.87 -18.54
C THR A 46 11.90 19.78 -17.41
N ASN A 47 11.59 20.32 -16.23
CA ASN A 47 12.53 20.43 -15.10
C ASN A 47 11.98 19.71 -13.85
N VAL A 48 11.80 18.40 -13.99
CA VAL A 48 11.26 17.53 -12.93
C VAL A 48 12.39 16.67 -12.37
N THR A 49 12.57 16.71 -11.04
CA THR A 49 13.56 15.91 -10.31
C THR A 49 12.88 15.06 -9.26
N VAL A 50 13.16 13.77 -9.23
CA VAL A 50 12.66 12.82 -8.22
C VAL A 50 13.82 12.34 -7.34
N LEU A 51 13.66 12.42 -6.02
CA LEU A 51 14.66 11.97 -5.05
C LEU A 51 14.17 10.72 -4.32
N GLU A 52 14.87 9.60 -4.47
CA GLU A 52 14.55 8.31 -3.87
C GLU A 52 15.65 7.84 -2.94
N LYS A 53 15.30 7.50 -1.70
CA LYS A 53 16.27 7.12 -0.67
C LYS A 53 16.85 5.72 -0.90
N HIS A 54 16.13 4.84 -1.57
CA HIS A 54 16.55 3.48 -1.87
C HIS A 54 17.31 3.38 -3.20
N HIS A 55 17.98 2.25 -3.41
CA HIS A 55 18.73 1.97 -4.63
C HIS A 55 17.83 1.70 -5.84
N SER A 56 16.53 1.52 -5.63
CA SER A 56 15.53 1.19 -6.64
C SER A 56 14.28 2.02 -6.46
N VAL A 57 13.53 2.17 -7.55
CA VAL A 57 12.21 2.80 -7.58
C VAL A 57 11.10 1.79 -7.27
N GLY A 58 9.86 2.25 -7.18
CA GLY A 58 8.66 1.39 -7.00
C GLY A 58 8.20 1.27 -5.56
N GLY A 59 8.99 1.70 -4.57
CA GLY A 59 8.57 1.79 -3.18
C GLY A 59 8.03 0.47 -2.62
N MET A 60 6.78 0.47 -2.16
CA MET A 60 6.13 -0.75 -1.62
C MET A 60 5.72 -1.76 -2.69
N CYS A 61 5.77 -1.42 -3.98
CA CYS A 61 5.57 -2.34 -5.08
C CYS A 61 6.86 -3.12 -5.39
N GLU A 62 7.41 -3.75 -4.35
CA GLU A 62 8.69 -4.45 -4.40
C GLU A 62 8.50 -5.91 -4.81
N SER A 63 9.33 -6.36 -5.75
CA SER A 63 9.40 -7.72 -6.26
C SER A 63 10.84 -8.20 -6.20
N VAL A 64 11.05 -9.46 -5.84
CA VAL A 64 12.38 -10.06 -5.69
C VAL A 64 12.49 -11.37 -6.46
N ASP A 65 13.67 -11.62 -7.04
CA ASP A 65 14.03 -12.93 -7.58
C ASP A 65 14.49 -13.84 -6.44
N ILE A 66 13.81 -14.98 -6.29
CA ILE A 66 14.20 -16.05 -5.39
C ILE A 66 14.23 -17.34 -6.19
N GLU A 67 15.44 -17.89 -6.36
CA GLU A 67 15.67 -19.16 -7.06
C GLU A 67 15.11 -19.15 -8.50
N GLY A 68 15.18 -18.00 -9.20
CA GLY A 68 14.76 -17.84 -10.60
C GLY A 68 13.27 -17.51 -10.78
N SER A 69 12.53 -17.28 -9.69
CA SER A 69 11.11 -16.95 -9.69
C SER A 69 10.85 -15.61 -9.00
N ILE A 70 9.87 -14.84 -9.49
CA ILE A 70 9.60 -13.47 -9.01
C ILE A 70 8.47 -13.43 -7.98
N TYR A 71 8.79 -13.01 -6.77
CA TYR A 71 7.84 -12.89 -5.67
C TYR A 71 7.58 -11.41 -5.35
N ASP A 72 6.32 -11.01 -5.32
CA ASP A 72 5.91 -9.67 -4.89
C ASP A 72 5.83 -9.62 -3.36
N LEU A 73 6.63 -8.76 -2.73
CA LEU A 73 6.70 -8.62 -1.27
C LEU A 73 5.63 -7.70 -0.71
N GLY A 74 5.31 -6.62 -1.44
CA GLY A 74 4.30 -5.64 -1.03
C GLY A 74 3.07 -5.66 -1.94
N GLY A 75 2.91 -4.65 -2.80
CA GLY A 75 1.80 -4.62 -3.77
C GLY A 75 1.81 -5.85 -4.67
N GLN A 76 0.72 -6.60 -4.69
CA GLN A 76 0.72 -7.97 -5.22
C GLN A 76 -0.31 -8.24 -6.31
N VAL A 77 -1.53 -7.76 -6.17
CA VAL A 77 -2.60 -8.04 -7.12
C VAL A 77 -3.43 -6.79 -7.38
N LEU A 78 -4.08 -6.79 -8.55
CA LEU A 78 -5.08 -5.80 -8.94
C LEU A 78 -6.34 -6.53 -9.39
N ALA A 79 -7.50 -5.92 -9.19
CA ALA A 79 -8.69 -6.29 -9.93
C ALA A 79 -8.65 -5.60 -11.30
N ALA A 80 -8.94 -6.33 -12.37
CA ALA A 80 -8.71 -5.91 -13.76
C ALA A 80 -9.31 -4.54 -14.15
N ASN A 81 -10.36 -4.08 -13.46
CA ASN A 81 -11.03 -2.81 -13.74
C ASN A 81 -11.00 -1.83 -12.56
N SER A 82 -10.13 -2.03 -11.57
CA SER A 82 -10.09 -1.18 -10.36
C SER A 82 -9.21 0.07 -10.48
N ALA A 83 -8.21 0.04 -11.37
CA ALA A 83 -7.11 0.99 -11.37
C ALA A 83 -6.77 1.50 -12.79
N PRO A 84 -7.65 2.28 -13.44
CA PRO A 84 -7.46 2.72 -14.83
C PRO A 84 -6.11 3.43 -15.06
N THR A 85 -5.64 4.24 -14.10
CA THR A 85 -4.33 4.89 -14.17
C THR A 85 -3.17 3.91 -14.21
N ILE A 86 -3.24 2.82 -13.46
CA ILE A 86 -2.18 1.81 -13.46
C ILE A 86 -2.19 1.01 -14.77
N PHE A 87 -3.37 0.66 -15.28
CA PHE A 87 -3.50 -0.04 -16.56
C PHE A 87 -3.05 0.83 -17.75
N HIS A 88 -3.28 2.14 -17.69
CA HIS A 88 -2.74 3.10 -18.65
C HIS A 88 -1.21 3.10 -18.66
N LEU A 89 -0.58 3.26 -17.48
CA LEU A 89 0.88 3.23 -17.36
C LEU A 89 1.47 1.88 -17.80
N ALA A 90 0.80 0.78 -17.44
CA ALA A 90 1.18 -0.56 -17.86
C ALA A 90 1.10 -0.73 -19.40
N LYS A 91 0.12 -0.11 -20.06
CA LYS A 91 0.02 -0.12 -21.52
C LYS A 91 1.15 0.65 -22.18
N GLU A 92 1.53 1.81 -21.65
CA GLU A 92 2.64 2.65 -22.17
C GLU A 92 3.98 1.90 -22.19
N ILE A 93 4.18 0.97 -21.25
CA ILE A 93 5.41 0.16 -21.15
C ILE A 93 5.23 -1.28 -21.66
N GLU A 94 4.10 -1.58 -22.31
CA GLU A 94 3.74 -2.92 -22.79
C GLU A 94 3.91 -4.01 -21.71
N ALA A 95 3.43 -3.73 -20.50
CA ALA A 95 3.52 -4.67 -19.39
C ALA A 95 2.65 -5.91 -19.65
N GLU A 96 3.23 -7.08 -19.50
CA GLU A 96 2.49 -8.33 -19.52
C GLU A 96 1.77 -8.56 -18.20
N ILE A 97 0.52 -9.01 -18.26
CA ILE A 97 -0.30 -9.40 -17.11
C ILE A 97 -0.51 -10.91 -17.07
N GLU A 98 -0.66 -11.46 -15.87
CA GLU A 98 -1.08 -12.85 -15.65
C GLU A 98 -2.34 -12.87 -14.79
N GLU A 99 -3.35 -13.65 -15.22
CA GLU A 99 -4.56 -13.90 -14.44
C GLU A 99 -4.28 -14.97 -13.37
N LEU A 100 -4.83 -14.77 -12.17
CA LEU A 100 -4.65 -15.70 -11.05
C LEU A 100 -5.82 -16.68 -10.89
N ASP A 101 -6.49 -17.02 -12.00
CA ASP A 101 -7.66 -17.91 -12.02
C ASP A 101 -7.36 -19.32 -11.46
N ASN A 102 -6.10 -19.77 -11.57
CA ASN A 102 -5.65 -21.06 -11.04
C ASN A 102 -5.25 -21.01 -9.56
N HIS A 103 -5.12 -19.80 -8.97
CA HIS A 103 -4.80 -19.64 -7.57
C HIS A 103 -6.04 -19.86 -6.72
N LYS A 104 -5.91 -20.69 -5.69
CA LYS A 104 -6.95 -20.85 -4.68
C LYS A 104 -7.07 -19.57 -3.86
N PHE A 105 -8.28 -19.09 -3.63
CA PHE A 105 -8.59 -18.11 -2.59
C PHE A 105 -9.37 -18.84 -1.52
N ALA A 106 -8.69 -19.21 -0.44
CA ALA A 106 -9.22 -20.14 0.54
C ALA A 106 -8.86 -19.70 1.95
N THR A 107 -9.54 -20.25 2.94
CA THR A 107 -9.04 -20.15 4.32
C THR A 107 -8.25 -21.38 4.67
N ILE A 108 -7.29 -21.24 5.58
CA ILE A 108 -6.50 -22.36 6.09
C ILE A 108 -6.53 -22.35 7.62
N ASN A 109 -6.55 -23.53 8.21
CA ASN A 109 -6.52 -23.71 9.65
C ASN A 109 -5.12 -24.16 10.09
N THR A 110 -4.48 -23.37 10.95
CA THR A 110 -3.12 -23.65 11.44
C THR A 110 -2.99 -25.00 12.15
N SER A 111 -3.98 -25.39 12.96
CA SER A 111 -3.91 -26.62 13.75
C SER A 111 -4.03 -27.92 12.94
N THR A 112 -4.54 -27.85 11.71
CA THR A 112 -4.78 -29.04 10.86
C THR A 112 -4.08 -28.98 9.51
N GLY A 113 -3.60 -27.80 9.08
CA GLY A 113 -3.09 -27.57 7.72
C GLY A 113 -4.15 -27.68 6.62
N LYS A 114 -5.43 -27.91 6.97
CA LYS A 114 -6.51 -28.07 5.98
C LYS A 114 -7.00 -26.70 5.52
N TYR A 115 -7.12 -26.55 4.20
CA TYR A 115 -7.75 -25.40 3.59
C TYR A 115 -9.21 -25.68 3.19
N ASP A 116 -9.98 -24.60 3.06
CA ASP A 116 -11.40 -24.60 2.68
C ASP A 116 -11.63 -23.47 1.67
N ASP A 117 -11.87 -23.84 0.41
CA ASP A 117 -12.15 -22.94 -0.71
C ASP A 117 -13.65 -22.69 -0.91
N THR A 118 -14.53 -23.33 -0.11
CA THR A 118 -16.00 -23.14 -0.21
C THR A 118 -16.50 -21.92 0.57
N LYS A 119 -15.73 -21.49 1.58
CA LYS A 119 -16.14 -20.46 2.54
C LYS A 119 -15.56 -19.07 2.27
N VAL A 120 -14.80 -18.89 1.20
CA VAL A 120 -14.36 -17.57 0.68
C VAL A 120 -14.97 -17.31 -0.69
N ILE A 121 -16.20 -17.81 -0.91
CA ILE A 121 -17.00 -17.31 -2.02
C ILE A 121 -17.21 -15.81 -1.76
N ASP A 122 -16.94 -15.00 -2.79
CA ASP A 122 -17.07 -13.54 -2.81
C ASP A 122 -18.52 -13.09 -2.55
N ASP A 123 -19.01 -13.29 -1.32
CA ASP A 123 -20.30 -12.79 -0.88
C ASP A 123 -20.16 -11.32 -0.53
N TYR A 124 -20.13 -10.49 -1.57
CA TYR A 124 -20.25 -9.04 -1.43
C TYR A 124 -21.71 -8.61 -1.32
N VAL A 125 -22.68 -9.55 -1.43
CA VAL A 125 -24.09 -9.27 -1.76
C VAL A 125 -24.70 -8.26 -0.79
N SER A 126 -24.45 -8.42 0.50
CA SER A 126 -25.02 -7.53 1.54
C SER A 126 -24.49 -6.09 1.49
N VAL A 127 -23.33 -5.84 0.87
CA VAL A 127 -22.72 -4.50 0.80
C VAL A 127 -22.74 -3.88 -0.61
N ILE A 128 -23.15 -4.61 -1.65
CA ILE A 128 -23.18 -4.10 -3.04
C ILE A 128 -24.03 -2.83 -3.14
N SER A 129 -25.27 -2.89 -2.67
CA SER A 129 -26.21 -1.77 -2.79
C SER A 129 -25.72 -0.52 -2.04
N LEU A 130 -25.18 -0.69 -0.84
CA LEU A 130 -24.58 0.40 -0.07
C LEU A 130 -23.35 0.96 -0.78
N THR A 131 -22.51 0.08 -1.32
CA THR A 131 -21.29 0.47 -2.05
C THR A 131 -21.64 1.27 -3.30
N LEU A 132 -22.60 0.84 -4.11
CA LEU A 132 -23.01 1.58 -5.31
C LEU A 132 -23.60 2.95 -4.97
N LYS A 133 -24.46 3.01 -3.94
CA LYS A 133 -25.02 4.27 -3.45
C LYS A 133 -23.91 5.26 -3.05
N LEU A 134 -22.96 4.81 -2.24
CA LEU A 134 -21.85 5.63 -1.79
C LEU A 134 -20.93 6.05 -2.94
N GLN A 135 -20.73 5.20 -3.95
CA GLN A 135 -19.96 5.57 -5.14
C GLN A 135 -20.61 6.71 -5.92
N ASP A 136 -21.94 6.73 -6.05
CA ASP A 136 -22.64 7.81 -6.74
C ASP A 136 -22.59 9.13 -5.95
N GLU A 137 -22.70 9.06 -4.62
CA GLU A 137 -22.48 10.22 -3.75
C GLU A 137 -21.03 10.73 -3.85
N ALA A 138 -20.04 9.84 -3.87
CA ALA A 138 -18.63 10.18 -4.03
C ALA A 138 -18.37 10.92 -5.36
N LYS A 139 -18.93 10.43 -6.47
CA LYS A 139 -18.80 11.09 -7.79
C LYS A 139 -19.32 12.52 -7.78
N ALA A 140 -20.42 12.78 -7.07
CA ALA A 140 -21.01 14.11 -6.97
C ALA A 140 -20.09 15.13 -6.26
N THR A 141 -19.10 14.67 -5.49
CA THR A 141 -18.15 15.56 -4.79
C THR A 141 -17.04 16.13 -5.67
N GLY A 142 -16.78 15.52 -6.85
CA GLY A 142 -15.62 15.85 -7.67
C GLY A 142 -14.26 15.52 -7.04
N ARG A 143 -14.23 14.77 -5.93
CA ARG A 143 -13.01 14.30 -5.26
C ARG A 143 -12.79 12.82 -5.58
N ASN A 144 -11.59 12.31 -5.29
CA ASN A 144 -11.19 10.92 -5.58
C ASN A 144 -10.89 10.10 -4.32
N GLY A 145 -11.07 8.78 -4.42
CA GLY A 145 -10.74 7.80 -3.40
C GLY A 145 -11.40 8.08 -2.05
N VAL A 146 -10.69 7.78 -0.95
CA VAL A 146 -11.20 7.97 0.42
C VAL A 146 -11.63 9.42 0.69
N HIS A 147 -10.98 10.42 0.09
CA HIS A 147 -11.34 11.82 0.28
C HIS A 147 -12.77 12.11 -0.19
N ALA A 148 -13.23 11.45 -1.25
CA ALA A 148 -14.57 11.61 -1.81
C ALA A 148 -15.68 11.11 -0.87
N ILE A 149 -15.39 10.07 -0.08
CA ILE A 149 -16.39 9.45 0.80
C ILE A 149 -16.20 9.80 2.27
N SER A 150 -15.05 10.37 2.65
CA SER A 150 -14.71 10.61 4.06
C SER A 150 -15.73 11.50 4.78
N ASP A 151 -16.40 12.43 4.10
CA ASP A 151 -17.44 13.28 4.69
C ASP A 151 -18.75 12.55 4.95
N ILE A 152 -18.97 11.44 4.26
CA ILE A 152 -20.18 10.62 4.37
C ILE A 152 -19.95 9.46 5.34
N ALA A 153 -18.78 8.82 5.26
CA ALA A 153 -18.47 7.54 5.91
C ALA A 153 -17.28 7.61 6.90
N SER A 154 -17.11 8.74 7.60
CA SER A 154 -16.03 8.90 8.59
C SER A 154 -16.19 8.10 9.88
N GLU A 155 -17.38 7.57 10.15
CA GLU A 155 -17.65 6.77 11.36
C GLU A 155 -16.92 5.43 11.32
N LEU A 156 -16.64 4.87 12.51
CA LEU A 156 -16.12 3.49 12.60
C LEU A 156 -17.08 2.52 11.92
N THR A 157 -16.52 1.53 11.23
CA THR A 157 -17.26 0.55 10.43
C THR A 157 -18.47 -0.06 11.14
N PRO A 158 -18.39 -0.55 12.40
CA PRO A 158 -19.55 -1.14 13.07
C PRO A 158 -20.70 -0.14 13.27
N SER A 159 -20.38 1.09 13.65
CA SER A 159 -21.38 2.15 13.85
C SER A 159 -22.03 2.56 12.52
N PHE A 160 -21.21 2.76 11.49
CA PHE A 160 -21.69 3.16 10.17
C PHE A 160 -22.61 2.11 9.57
N LEU A 161 -22.23 0.83 9.62
CA LEU A 161 -23.05 -0.26 9.08
C LEU A 161 -24.38 -0.40 9.84
N LYS A 162 -24.36 -0.30 11.17
CA LYS A 162 -25.58 -0.34 11.99
C LYS A 162 -26.54 0.78 11.60
N ALA A 163 -26.04 2.00 11.36
CA ALA A 163 -26.85 3.13 10.90
C ALA A 163 -27.48 2.89 9.50
N HIS A 164 -26.92 1.98 8.71
CA HIS A 164 -27.39 1.61 7.37
C HIS A 164 -28.10 0.25 7.33
N GLY A 165 -28.49 -0.31 8.49
CA GLY A 165 -29.25 -1.55 8.57
C GLY A 165 -28.44 -2.82 8.29
N LEU A 166 -27.11 -2.74 8.34
CA LEU A 166 -26.20 -3.87 8.15
C LEU A 166 -25.56 -4.29 9.47
N THR A 167 -25.49 -5.59 9.71
CA THR A 167 -24.94 -6.15 10.96
C THR A 167 -23.42 -6.14 10.98
N SER A 168 -22.78 -6.49 9.85
CA SER A 168 -21.34 -6.60 9.74
C SER A 168 -20.88 -6.51 8.29
N VAL A 169 -19.57 -6.28 8.10
CA VAL A 169 -18.90 -6.46 6.81
C VAL A 169 -18.94 -7.95 6.45
N PRO A 170 -19.12 -8.33 5.16
CA PRO A 170 -18.96 -9.72 4.74
C PRO A 170 -17.57 -10.26 5.05
N LYS A 171 -17.48 -11.57 5.33
CA LYS A 171 -16.19 -12.19 5.67
C LYS A 171 -15.16 -12.08 4.54
N SER A 172 -15.57 -12.20 3.28
CA SER A 172 -14.68 -12.03 2.12
C SER A 172 -14.03 -10.64 2.09
N VAL A 173 -14.83 -9.58 2.28
CA VAL A 173 -14.36 -8.20 2.37
C VAL A 173 -13.45 -8.01 3.58
N ALA A 174 -13.87 -8.46 4.75
CA ALA A 174 -13.08 -8.32 5.98
C ALA A 174 -11.73 -9.03 5.87
N TYR A 175 -11.72 -10.25 5.34
CA TYR A 175 -10.49 -11.01 5.15
C TYR A 175 -9.61 -10.40 4.06
N GLY A 176 -10.17 -10.03 2.92
CA GLY A 176 -9.41 -9.33 1.88
C GLY A 176 -8.76 -8.03 2.41
N PHE A 177 -9.51 -7.24 3.18
CA PHE A 177 -9.04 -5.99 3.76
C PHE A 177 -7.90 -6.22 4.77
N THR A 178 -8.10 -7.13 5.72
CA THR A 178 -7.12 -7.44 6.76
C THR A 178 -5.91 -8.19 6.22
N ALA A 179 -6.03 -9.04 5.20
CA ALA A 179 -4.88 -9.68 4.56
C ALA A 179 -4.12 -8.78 3.59
N SER A 180 -4.68 -7.62 3.24
CA SER A 180 -3.99 -6.62 2.41
C SER A 180 -3.20 -5.62 3.26
N GLY A 181 -3.17 -5.77 4.59
CA GLY A 181 -2.39 -4.91 5.48
C GLY A 181 -3.12 -3.65 5.97
N TYR A 182 -4.43 -3.51 5.72
CA TYR A 182 -5.20 -2.31 6.06
C TYR A 182 -5.75 -2.31 7.49
N GLY A 183 -5.37 -3.28 8.32
CA GLY A 183 -5.82 -3.44 9.70
C GLY A 183 -7.12 -4.24 9.84
N PHE A 184 -7.79 -4.11 10.97
CA PHE A 184 -9.03 -4.84 11.27
C PHE A 184 -10.24 -3.94 10.98
N VAL A 185 -11.23 -4.44 10.24
CA VAL A 185 -12.35 -3.61 9.75
C VAL A 185 -13.10 -2.88 10.86
N GLN A 186 -13.23 -3.48 12.05
CA GLN A 186 -13.90 -2.88 13.20
C GLN A 186 -13.19 -1.63 13.76
N ASP A 187 -11.88 -1.52 13.54
CA ASP A 187 -11.07 -0.41 14.03
C ASP A 187 -10.98 0.72 13.00
N MET A 188 -11.43 0.49 11.77
CA MET A 188 -11.29 1.42 10.66
C MET A 188 -12.57 2.23 10.41
N PRO A 189 -12.45 3.53 10.09
CA PRO A 189 -13.54 4.28 9.48
C PRO A 189 -14.06 3.60 8.22
N TYR A 190 -15.38 3.60 8.03
CA TYR A 190 -16.00 2.88 6.91
C TYR A 190 -15.55 3.41 5.55
N ALA A 191 -15.16 4.67 5.44
CA ALA A 191 -14.61 5.27 4.23
C ALA A 191 -13.45 4.46 3.63
N TYR A 192 -12.56 3.92 4.46
CA TYR A 192 -11.44 3.09 4.00
C TYR A 192 -11.91 1.70 3.53
N VAL A 193 -12.82 1.08 4.30
CA VAL A 193 -13.39 -0.23 3.97
C VAL A 193 -14.22 -0.15 2.68
N HIS A 194 -14.94 0.95 2.47
CA HIS A 194 -15.69 1.25 1.26
C HIS A 194 -14.77 1.32 0.03
N GLU A 195 -13.67 2.08 0.11
CA GLU A 195 -12.74 2.21 -1.03
C GLU A 195 -12.10 0.88 -1.40
N PHE A 196 -11.75 0.06 -0.40
CA PHE A 196 -11.30 -1.30 -0.65
C PHE A 196 -12.40 -2.15 -1.31
N THR A 197 -13.62 -2.15 -0.77
CA THR A 197 -14.75 -2.95 -1.29
C THR A 197 -15.08 -2.58 -2.74
N ARG A 198 -15.13 -1.28 -3.04
CA ARG A 198 -15.33 -0.74 -4.39
C ARG A 198 -14.32 -1.29 -5.38
N THR A 199 -13.04 -1.31 -5.00
CA THR A 199 -11.94 -1.66 -5.89
C THR A 199 -11.76 -3.17 -6.01
N SER A 200 -11.99 -3.93 -4.94
CA SER A 200 -11.86 -5.39 -4.94
C SER A 200 -12.92 -6.10 -5.78
N MET A 201 -14.11 -5.52 -5.92
CA MET A 201 -15.19 -6.06 -6.75
C MET A 201 -14.99 -5.88 -8.27
N ALA A 202 -13.94 -5.17 -8.70
CA ALA A 202 -13.84 -4.66 -10.07
C ALA A 202 -13.20 -5.66 -11.06
N GLY A 203 -13.63 -6.92 -11.05
CA GLY A 203 -13.24 -7.93 -12.03
C GLY A 203 -12.19 -8.93 -11.54
N LYS A 204 -11.61 -9.68 -12.47
CA LYS A 204 -10.66 -10.75 -12.18
C LYS A 204 -9.41 -10.25 -11.47
N ILE A 205 -8.83 -11.11 -10.65
CA ILE A 205 -7.57 -10.84 -9.95
C ILE A 205 -6.40 -11.16 -10.87
N ILE A 206 -5.54 -10.17 -11.06
CA ILE A 206 -4.38 -10.22 -11.94
C ILE A 206 -3.13 -9.72 -11.22
N ARG A 207 -1.96 -10.01 -11.80
CA ARG A 207 -0.69 -9.33 -11.47
C ARG A 207 0.15 -9.10 -12.72
N PHE A 208 1.25 -8.37 -12.58
CA PHE A 208 2.19 -8.15 -13.67
C PHE A 208 3.24 -9.26 -13.72
N LYS A 209 3.42 -9.84 -14.91
CA LYS A 209 4.49 -10.80 -15.17
C LYS A 209 5.84 -10.09 -15.05
N GLY A 210 6.76 -10.69 -14.30
CA GLY A 210 8.04 -10.05 -13.94
C GLY A 210 7.96 -9.14 -12.71
N GLY A 211 6.81 -9.05 -12.05
CA GLY A 211 6.63 -8.32 -10.78
C GLY A 211 6.52 -6.81 -10.95
N TYR A 212 5.95 -6.14 -9.94
CA TYR A 212 5.71 -4.70 -9.97
C TYR A 212 6.99 -3.85 -9.97
N THR A 213 8.09 -4.32 -9.40
CA THR A 213 9.36 -3.57 -9.50
C THR A 213 9.78 -3.37 -10.95
N SER A 214 9.58 -4.38 -11.80
CA SER A 214 9.90 -4.27 -13.24
C SER A 214 9.03 -3.24 -13.95
N VAL A 215 7.75 -3.12 -13.56
CA VAL A 215 6.81 -2.14 -14.13
C VAL A 215 7.27 -0.71 -13.81
N TRP A 216 7.55 -0.43 -12.53
CA TRP A 216 7.98 0.92 -12.11
C TRP A 216 9.37 1.28 -12.63
N ASP A 217 10.28 0.32 -12.74
CA ASP A 217 11.59 0.52 -13.35
C ASP A 217 11.49 0.85 -14.84
N LYS A 218 10.64 0.13 -15.60
CA LYS A 218 10.37 0.43 -17.01
C LYS A 218 9.74 1.82 -17.20
N ILE A 219 8.74 2.18 -16.37
CA ILE A 219 8.15 3.52 -16.38
C ILE A 219 9.25 4.55 -16.16
N ASN A 220 10.06 4.40 -15.10
CA ASN A 220 11.17 5.29 -14.78
C ASN A 220 12.14 5.49 -15.95
N LYS A 221 12.53 4.41 -16.64
CA LYS A 221 13.44 4.47 -17.80
C LYS A 221 12.89 5.25 -19.00
N GLN A 222 11.57 5.33 -19.13
CA GLN A 222 10.92 6.09 -20.21
C GLN A 222 10.55 7.52 -19.78
N LEU A 223 10.68 7.86 -18.49
CA LEU A 223 10.37 9.19 -18.01
C LEU A 223 11.49 10.19 -18.38
N PRO A 224 11.15 11.36 -18.94
CA PRO A 224 12.13 12.43 -19.18
C PRO A 224 12.46 13.21 -17.89
N ALA A 225 12.16 12.67 -16.71
CA ALA A 225 12.46 13.26 -15.41
C ALA A 225 13.82 12.79 -14.88
N GLN A 226 14.47 13.62 -14.08
CA GLN A 226 15.74 13.27 -13.43
C GLN A 226 15.46 12.51 -12.15
N VAL A 227 15.68 11.19 -12.13
CA VAL A 227 15.45 10.35 -10.95
C VAL A 227 16.76 9.99 -10.27
N HIS A 228 16.93 10.42 -9.03
CA HIS A 228 18.09 10.16 -8.19
C HIS A 228 17.76 9.11 -7.12
N CYS A 229 18.13 7.86 -7.38
CA CYS A 229 18.15 6.82 -6.34
C CYS A 229 19.29 7.05 -5.34
N ASN A 230 19.30 6.26 -4.26
CA ASN A 230 20.26 6.34 -3.16
C ASN A 230 20.37 7.74 -2.51
N THR A 231 19.36 8.60 -2.71
CA THR A 231 19.37 10.01 -2.35
C THR A 231 18.35 10.26 -1.25
N ARG A 232 18.83 10.25 -0.01
CA ARG A 232 18.00 10.46 1.18
C ARG A 232 17.93 11.94 1.52
N VAL A 233 16.73 12.50 1.47
CA VAL A 233 16.45 13.86 1.94
C VAL A 233 16.71 13.94 3.46
N LEU A 234 17.49 14.95 3.86
CA LEU A 234 17.86 15.25 5.24
C LEU A 234 17.16 16.51 5.76
N THR A 235 16.92 17.49 4.89
CA THR A 235 16.23 18.73 5.27
C THR A 235 15.50 19.31 4.07
N VAL A 236 14.31 19.86 4.30
CA VAL A 236 13.47 20.62 3.38
C VAL A 236 13.14 21.94 4.06
N LYS A 237 13.53 23.04 3.42
CA LYS A 237 13.21 24.40 3.86
C LYS A 237 12.42 25.12 2.77
N ARG A 238 11.25 25.61 3.12
CA ARG A 238 10.31 26.32 2.24
C ARG A 238 10.37 27.81 2.57
N HIS A 239 11.03 28.57 1.72
CA HIS A 239 11.03 30.03 1.76
C HIS A 239 9.95 30.57 0.82
N ALA A 240 9.61 31.86 0.95
CA ALA A 240 8.53 32.48 0.17
C ALA A 240 8.69 32.32 -1.36
N GLU A 241 9.92 32.30 -1.86
CA GLU A 241 10.23 32.27 -3.30
C GLU A 241 10.91 30.97 -3.76
N ARG A 242 11.41 30.13 -2.84
CA ARG A 242 12.20 28.95 -3.19
C ARG A 242 12.15 27.87 -2.12
N ILE A 243 12.37 26.63 -2.54
CA ILE A 243 12.43 25.46 -1.67
C ILE A 243 13.85 24.89 -1.76
N SER A 244 14.55 24.83 -0.63
CA SER A 244 15.87 24.22 -0.52
C SER A 244 15.76 22.83 0.06
N VAL A 245 16.35 21.84 -0.61
CA VAL A 245 16.38 20.45 -0.17
C VAL A 245 17.82 20.00 -0.04
N LYS A 246 18.22 19.61 1.19
CA LYS A 246 19.50 18.94 1.45
C LYS A 246 19.29 17.45 1.42
N ALA A 247 20.13 16.72 0.70
CA ALA A 247 20.07 15.28 0.61
C ALA A 247 21.46 14.66 0.71
N LYS A 248 21.50 13.41 1.17
CA LYS A 248 22.70 12.57 1.23
C LYS A 248 22.59 11.48 0.19
N ILE A 249 23.57 11.42 -0.70
CA ILE A 249 23.69 10.34 -1.68
C ILE A 249 24.58 9.24 -1.11
N VAL A 250 24.12 7.99 -1.20
CA VAL A 250 24.83 6.80 -0.74
C VAL A 250 25.06 5.86 -1.93
N ASP A 251 25.95 6.25 -2.83
CA ASP A 251 26.37 5.45 -3.98
C ASP A 251 27.90 5.36 -3.99
N GLY A 252 28.45 4.56 -3.08
CA GLY A 252 29.87 4.55 -2.71
C GLY A 252 30.17 5.46 -1.51
N GLU A 253 31.09 6.41 -1.68
CA GLU A 253 31.39 7.41 -0.64
C GLU A 253 30.21 8.38 -0.49
N ALA A 254 29.75 8.54 0.75
CA ALA A 254 28.57 9.33 1.01
C ALA A 254 28.87 10.83 0.82
N ARG A 255 28.05 11.50 0.02
CA ARG A 255 28.19 12.93 -0.28
C ARG A 255 26.90 13.68 -0.02
N ASP A 256 27.04 14.92 0.42
CA ASP A 256 25.92 15.83 0.59
C ASP A 256 25.67 16.59 -0.71
N MET A 257 24.40 16.79 -1.03
CA MET A 257 23.93 17.55 -2.18
C MET A 257 22.82 18.49 -1.76
N GLU A 258 22.76 19.63 -2.44
CA GLU A 258 21.69 20.61 -2.28
C GLU A 258 20.95 20.78 -3.60
N PHE A 259 19.62 20.80 -3.51
CA PHE A 259 18.72 21.03 -4.62
C PHE A 259 17.87 22.27 -4.31
N GLU A 260 17.55 23.02 -5.35
CA GLU A 260 16.60 24.13 -5.27
C GLU A 260 15.43 23.87 -6.21
N PHE A 261 14.23 24.05 -5.68
CA PHE A 261 12.98 23.87 -6.40
C PHE A 261 12.06 25.08 -6.23
N ASP A 262 11.22 25.31 -7.22
CA ASP A 262 10.16 26.31 -7.18
C ASP A 262 8.86 25.70 -6.62
N LYS A 263 8.67 24.39 -6.85
CA LYS A 263 7.55 23.58 -6.33
C LYS A 263 8.06 22.25 -5.81
N LEU A 264 7.37 21.72 -4.79
CA LEU A 264 7.70 20.45 -4.18
C LEU A 264 6.46 19.58 -4.07
N ILE A 265 6.58 18.32 -4.50
CA ILE A 265 5.61 17.25 -4.26
C ILE A 265 6.24 16.29 -3.25
N VAL A 266 5.54 16.00 -2.17
CA VAL A 266 5.99 15.04 -1.17
C VAL A 266 5.18 13.76 -1.32
N SER A 267 5.82 12.71 -1.82
CA SER A 267 5.22 11.41 -2.11
C SER A 267 5.78 10.35 -1.17
N GLY A 268 5.09 10.12 -0.06
CA GLY A 268 5.45 9.09 0.90
C GLY A 268 5.32 9.57 2.34
N SER A 269 5.91 8.81 3.26
CA SER A 269 5.74 9.05 4.70
C SER A 269 6.70 10.08 5.29
N LEU A 270 7.46 10.83 4.47
CA LEU A 270 8.43 11.80 5.00
C LEU A 270 7.80 12.72 6.06
N PRO A 271 6.69 13.42 5.82
CA PRO A 271 6.11 14.32 6.82
C PRO A 271 5.41 13.60 7.98
N ILE A 272 5.23 12.28 7.86
CA ILE A 272 4.50 11.42 8.81
C ILE A 272 5.52 10.58 9.56
N ASP A 273 6.19 11.21 10.53
CA ASP A 273 7.11 10.52 11.45
C ASP A 273 6.60 10.49 12.90
N SER A 274 5.32 10.79 13.10
CA SER A 274 4.65 11.01 14.40
C SER A 274 4.64 9.81 15.38
N GLY A 275 5.31 8.70 15.07
CA GLY A 275 5.48 7.54 15.96
C GLY A 275 4.20 6.77 16.32
N LYS A 276 3.02 7.17 15.80
CA LYS A 276 1.76 6.46 16.06
C LYS A 276 1.66 5.21 15.20
N THR A 277 2.04 4.09 15.79
CA THR A 277 1.84 2.77 15.18
C THR A 277 0.52 2.18 15.66
N TYR A 278 -0.29 1.72 14.71
CA TYR A 278 -1.56 1.06 14.95
C TYR A 278 -1.44 -0.08 15.97
N ARG A 279 -2.33 -0.07 16.98
CA ARG A 279 -2.35 -1.04 18.09
C ARG A 279 -1.02 -1.19 18.83
N SER A 280 -0.15 -0.17 18.78
CA SER A 280 1.02 -0.11 19.64
C SER A 280 0.64 0.20 21.08
N PRO A 281 1.21 -0.49 22.08
CA PRO A 281 1.07 -0.10 23.48
C PRO A 281 1.91 1.13 23.84
N LEU A 282 2.85 1.53 22.97
CA LEU A 282 3.70 2.69 23.20
C LEU A 282 2.89 3.98 23.02
N LYS A 283 3.05 4.90 23.97
CA LYS A 283 2.54 6.26 23.78
C LYS A 283 3.40 6.96 22.75
N PRO A 284 2.82 7.72 21.80
CA PRO A 284 3.60 8.55 20.90
C PRO A 284 4.42 9.53 21.75
N THR A 285 5.75 9.49 21.60
CA THR A 285 6.65 10.44 22.25
C THR A 285 6.54 11.80 21.55
N GLU A 286 6.49 12.89 22.31
CA GLU A 286 6.44 14.26 21.78
C GLU A 286 7.68 14.61 20.90
N GLU A 287 8.76 13.84 21.03
CA GLU A 287 10.05 14.06 20.36
C GLU A 287 10.09 13.69 18.87
N ASN A 288 9.10 12.98 18.33
CA ASN A 288 9.12 12.51 16.93
C ASN A 288 8.40 13.47 15.96
N VAL A 289 8.48 14.78 16.19
CA VAL A 289 8.09 15.75 15.15
C VAL A 289 9.20 15.74 14.11
N ASN A 290 8.88 15.31 12.89
CA ASN A 290 9.84 15.21 11.79
C ASN A 290 10.60 16.54 11.59
N GLY A 291 11.85 16.60 12.05
CA GLY A 291 12.75 17.75 11.86
C GLY A 291 13.30 17.89 10.43
N VAL A 292 12.98 16.95 9.54
CA VAL A 292 13.43 16.98 8.14
C VAL A 292 12.69 18.08 7.37
N MET A 293 11.46 18.45 7.72
CA MET A 293 10.71 19.47 6.99
C MET A 293 10.25 20.59 7.92
N ASP A 294 10.33 21.83 7.46
CA ASP A 294 9.93 23.02 8.20
C ASP A 294 8.40 23.20 8.29
N LEU A 295 7.72 22.23 8.91
CA LEU A 295 6.28 22.20 9.05
C LEU A 295 5.75 23.38 9.89
N HIS A 296 4.71 24.06 9.41
CA HIS A 296 3.96 25.01 10.22
C HIS A 296 3.08 24.26 11.24
N ASP A 297 2.69 24.93 12.32
CA ASP A 297 1.84 24.41 13.40
C ASP A 297 0.59 23.64 12.92
N LEU A 298 -0.12 24.11 11.90
CA LEU A 298 -1.27 23.38 11.35
C LEU A 298 -0.85 22.06 10.71
N GLU A 299 0.25 22.04 9.95
CA GLU A 299 0.77 20.80 9.34
C GLU A 299 1.24 19.82 10.40
N LYS A 300 1.94 20.31 11.44
CA LYS A 300 2.33 19.50 12.61
C LYS A 300 1.11 18.90 13.29
N GLU A 301 0.10 19.71 13.54
CA GLU A 301 -1.15 19.25 14.17
C GLU A 301 -1.82 18.16 13.33
N LEU A 302 -2.00 18.39 12.02
CA LEU A 302 -2.66 17.44 11.13
C LEU A 302 -1.86 16.14 10.96
N PHE A 303 -0.55 16.22 10.67
CA PHE A 303 0.28 15.04 10.47
C PHE A 303 0.51 14.24 11.76
N SER A 304 0.42 14.88 12.92
CA SER A 304 0.46 14.16 14.21
C SER A 304 -0.72 13.21 14.41
N LYS A 305 -1.83 13.38 13.67
CA LYS A 305 -3.02 12.54 13.75
C LYS A 305 -2.96 11.31 12.85
N VAL A 306 -1.99 11.28 11.93
CA VAL A 306 -1.80 10.13 11.04
C VAL A 306 -1.18 8.99 11.82
N GLU A 307 -1.80 7.82 11.69
CA GLU A 307 -1.33 6.54 12.19
C GLU A 307 -0.83 5.69 11.02
N THR A 308 0.16 4.84 11.28
CA THR A 308 0.66 3.87 10.30
C THR A 308 0.62 2.46 10.87
N ILE A 309 0.52 1.48 10.00
CA ILE A 309 0.50 0.07 10.36
C ILE A 309 1.88 -0.54 10.09
N ASP A 310 2.43 -1.25 11.07
CA ASP A 310 3.56 -2.11 10.81
C ASP A 310 3.08 -3.39 10.13
N TYR A 311 3.46 -3.55 8.87
CA TYR A 311 3.08 -4.71 8.09
C TYR A 311 4.30 -5.45 7.58
N TYR A 312 4.35 -6.75 7.84
CA TYR A 312 5.51 -7.58 7.56
C TYR A 312 5.19 -8.61 6.50
N THR A 313 6.11 -8.80 5.57
CA THR A 313 6.12 -9.93 4.64
C THR A 313 7.32 -10.81 4.98
N THR A 314 7.06 -12.03 5.42
CA THR A 314 8.07 -13.02 5.79
C THR A 314 8.13 -14.10 4.72
N VAL A 315 9.29 -14.31 4.11
CA VAL A 315 9.50 -15.29 3.04
C VAL A 315 10.23 -16.49 3.59
N LEU A 316 9.58 -17.66 3.55
CA LEU A 316 10.08 -18.90 4.12
C LEU A 316 10.23 -19.96 3.04
N LYS A 317 11.32 -20.74 3.11
CA LYS A 317 11.47 -22.01 2.40
C LYS A 317 10.98 -23.13 3.32
N ILE A 318 9.97 -23.88 2.89
CA ILE A 318 9.23 -24.81 3.75
C ILE A 318 9.13 -26.19 3.10
N ASP A 319 9.50 -27.22 3.85
CA ASP A 319 9.18 -28.61 3.52
C ASP A 319 7.91 -29.09 4.24
N GLY A 320 7.26 -30.13 3.71
CA GLY A 320 6.04 -30.71 4.27
C GLY A 320 4.71 -30.05 3.86
N LEU A 321 4.73 -28.86 3.26
CA LEU A 321 3.52 -28.13 2.82
C LEU A 321 3.26 -28.18 1.30
N LYS A 322 4.00 -29.01 0.54
CA LYS A 322 3.86 -29.14 -0.93
C LYS A 322 2.49 -29.58 -1.42
N HIS A 323 1.69 -30.19 -0.55
CA HIS A 323 0.33 -30.64 -0.83
C HIS A 323 -0.68 -29.48 -0.92
N ILE A 324 -0.35 -28.30 -0.37
CA ILE A 324 -1.17 -27.09 -0.46
C ILE A 324 -1.04 -26.51 -1.88
N PRO A 325 -2.13 -26.37 -2.66
CA PRO A 325 -2.07 -25.83 -4.02
C PRO A 325 -1.52 -24.40 -4.09
N VAL A 326 -1.17 -23.93 -5.29
CA VAL A 326 -0.93 -22.50 -5.51
C VAL A 326 -2.17 -21.70 -5.16
N GLY A 327 -1.98 -20.60 -4.43
CA GLY A 327 -3.11 -19.89 -3.84
C GLY A 327 -2.74 -18.93 -2.75
N PHE A 328 -3.72 -18.12 -2.38
CA PHE A 328 -3.78 -17.21 -1.26
C PHE A 328 -4.68 -17.80 -0.17
N TYR A 329 -4.16 -17.87 1.05
CA TYR A 329 -4.75 -18.57 2.18
C TYR A 329 -4.91 -17.64 3.38
N TYR A 330 -6.15 -17.46 3.84
CA TYR A 330 -6.48 -16.62 4.99
C TYR A 330 -6.53 -17.42 6.29
N PHE A 331 -5.87 -16.95 7.34
CA PHE A 331 -5.91 -17.57 8.67
C PHE A 331 -7.02 -16.95 9.52
N ARG A 332 -8.22 -17.53 9.47
CA ARG A 332 -9.43 -16.95 10.13
C ARG A 332 -9.20 -16.66 11.60
N GLU A 333 -8.58 -17.60 12.30
CA GLU A 333 -8.29 -17.51 13.73
C GLU A 333 -7.48 -16.27 14.10
N PHE A 334 -6.66 -15.76 13.18
CA PHE A 334 -5.82 -14.58 13.39
C PHE A 334 -6.40 -13.30 12.80
N MET A 335 -7.48 -13.40 12.04
CA MET A 335 -8.16 -12.25 11.41
C MET A 335 -9.43 -11.85 12.15
N ASP A 336 -10.09 -12.81 12.80
CA ASP A 336 -11.33 -12.57 13.54
C ASP A 336 -11.08 -11.86 14.90
N ASP A 337 -9.88 -11.98 15.50
CA ASP A 337 -9.54 -11.35 16.78
C ASP A 337 -8.28 -10.46 16.69
N PRO A 338 -8.39 -9.13 16.83
CA PRO A 338 -7.24 -8.23 16.83
C PRO A 338 -6.19 -8.46 17.92
N LYS A 339 -6.47 -9.30 18.93
CA LYS A 339 -5.48 -9.69 19.94
C LYS A 339 -4.39 -10.61 19.39
N THR A 340 -4.59 -11.19 18.20
CA THR A 340 -3.64 -12.12 17.58
C THR A 340 -2.59 -11.41 16.73
N VAL A 341 -2.45 -10.08 16.81
CA VAL A 341 -1.37 -9.31 16.15
C VAL A 341 -0.03 -10.02 16.35
N GLY A 342 0.80 -10.02 15.29
CA GLY A 342 2.03 -10.81 15.20
C GLY A 342 1.87 -12.12 14.44
N ASN A 343 0.75 -12.82 14.61
CA ASN A 343 0.46 -14.04 13.86
C ASN A 343 0.21 -13.72 12.37
N PRO A 344 0.49 -14.67 11.48
CA PRO A 344 0.25 -14.46 10.05
C PRO A 344 -1.24 -14.37 9.75
N VAL A 345 -1.71 -13.26 9.21
CA VAL A 345 -3.11 -13.12 8.78
C VAL A 345 -3.36 -13.79 7.43
N ALA A 346 -2.31 -13.94 6.62
CA ALA A 346 -2.38 -14.63 5.35
C ALA A 346 -1.07 -15.35 5.01
N MET A 347 -1.18 -16.36 4.15
CA MET A 347 -0.07 -17.05 3.50
C MET A 347 -0.35 -17.14 2.00
N GLN A 348 0.68 -17.13 1.17
CA GLN A 348 0.55 -17.44 -0.23
C GLN A 348 1.64 -18.41 -0.70
N ARG A 349 1.21 -19.33 -1.56
CA ARG A 349 2.08 -20.16 -2.40
C ARG A 349 1.93 -19.69 -3.84
N PHE A 350 2.94 -19.02 -4.36
CA PHE A 350 2.89 -18.47 -5.72
C PHE A 350 3.05 -19.52 -6.80
N TYR A 351 4.02 -20.42 -6.63
CA TYR A 351 4.47 -21.36 -7.65
C TYR A 351 4.35 -22.80 -7.15
N SER A 352 3.92 -23.71 -8.03
CA SER A 352 3.66 -25.11 -7.68
C SER A 352 4.93 -25.96 -7.59
N ASP A 353 5.99 -25.52 -8.26
CA ASP A 353 7.29 -26.16 -8.38
C ASP A 353 8.31 -25.64 -7.35
N THR A 354 7.94 -24.66 -6.53
CA THR A 354 8.78 -24.16 -5.43
C THR A 354 8.23 -24.51 -4.05
N ASN A 355 9.12 -24.42 -3.07
CA ASN A 355 8.83 -24.55 -1.64
C ASN A 355 8.86 -23.18 -0.94
N ILE A 356 8.64 -22.10 -1.69
CA ILE A 356 8.69 -20.74 -1.17
C ILE A 356 7.28 -20.27 -0.85
N PHE A 357 7.11 -19.78 0.38
CA PHE A 357 5.85 -19.28 0.89
C PHE A 357 6.05 -17.88 1.47
N LEU A 358 5.07 -17.01 1.20
CA LEU A 358 5.01 -15.68 1.78
C LEU A 358 3.96 -15.67 2.88
N PHE A 359 4.29 -15.03 3.99
CA PHE A 359 3.37 -14.81 5.11
C PHE A 359 3.27 -13.32 5.38
N TRP A 360 2.06 -12.85 5.65
CA TRP A 360 1.84 -11.48 6.06
C TRP A 360 1.34 -11.39 7.49
N SER A 361 1.94 -10.49 8.25
CA SER A 361 1.62 -10.28 9.67
C SER A 361 1.64 -8.80 10.03
N TYR A 362 0.87 -8.45 11.05
CA TYR A 362 0.95 -7.14 11.69
C TYR A 362 1.99 -7.13 12.81
N GLY A 363 2.72 -6.03 12.94
CA GLY A 363 3.48 -5.71 14.15
C GLY A 363 2.85 -4.54 14.92
N ASN A 364 3.47 -4.19 16.04
CA ASN A 364 3.00 -3.11 16.91
C ASN A 364 4.11 -2.10 17.27
N SER A 365 5.27 -2.15 16.61
CA SER A 365 6.46 -1.32 16.90
C SER A 365 7.03 -1.42 18.34
N ALA A 366 6.51 -2.31 19.19
CA ALA A 366 6.89 -2.40 20.60
C ALA A 366 7.57 -3.75 20.89
N ASP A 367 6.77 -4.77 21.17
CA ASP A 367 7.19 -6.15 21.47
C ASP A 367 6.91 -7.11 20.31
N ILE A 368 5.97 -6.77 19.43
CA ILE A 368 5.66 -7.53 18.22
C ILE A 368 6.37 -6.86 17.04
N VAL A 369 7.66 -7.18 16.94
CA VAL A 369 8.58 -6.71 15.91
C VAL A 369 9.11 -7.90 15.08
N GLY A 370 10.01 -7.65 14.14
CA GLY A 370 10.39 -8.62 13.09
C GLY A 370 10.77 -10.01 13.59
N GLU A 371 11.54 -10.10 14.68
CA GLU A 371 11.90 -11.39 15.30
C GLU A 371 10.68 -12.14 15.81
N LYS A 372 9.81 -11.48 16.59
CA LYS A 372 8.59 -12.09 17.12
C LYS A 372 7.59 -12.46 16.01
N VAL A 373 7.47 -11.61 15.00
CA VAL A 373 6.64 -11.90 13.80
C VAL A 373 7.15 -13.14 13.07
N THR A 374 8.47 -13.28 12.93
CA THR A 374 9.10 -14.46 12.30
C THR A 374 8.82 -15.71 13.13
N GLU A 375 9.02 -15.65 14.44
CA GLU A 375 8.74 -16.76 15.37
C GLU A 375 7.30 -17.26 15.20
N LEU A 376 6.32 -16.37 15.24
CA LEU A 376 4.90 -16.72 15.09
C LEU A 376 4.56 -17.31 13.71
N ALA A 377 5.22 -16.83 12.64
CA ALA A 377 5.06 -17.43 11.32
C ALA A 377 5.65 -18.85 11.27
N VAL A 378 6.82 -19.08 11.89
CA VAL A 378 7.44 -20.42 12.00
C VAL A 378 6.58 -21.36 12.84
N ASP A 379 5.97 -20.87 13.92
CA ASP A 379 5.05 -21.65 14.76
C ASP A 379 3.80 -22.06 13.98
N ALA A 380 3.22 -21.14 13.18
CA ALA A 380 2.10 -21.45 12.30
C ALA A 380 2.45 -22.54 11.27
N VAL A 381 3.65 -22.46 10.66
CA VAL A 381 4.15 -23.48 9.73
C VAL A 381 4.30 -24.83 10.42
N THR A 382 4.91 -24.84 11.60
CA THR A 382 5.14 -26.07 12.39
C THR A 382 3.82 -26.71 12.79
N SER A 383 2.84 -25.90 13.19
CA SER A 383 1.49 -26.35 13.56
C SER A 383 0.75 -27.00 12.38
N MET A 384 0.97 -26.51 11.16
CA MET A 384 0.43 -27.10 9.94
C MET A 384 1.19 -28.38 9.49
N GLY A 385 2.19 -28.83 10.26
CA GLY A 385 3.02 -29.99 9.92
C GLY A 385 4.16 -29.69 8.94
N GLY A 386 4.45 -28.41 8.68
CA GLY A 386 5.57 -27.98 7.87
C GLY A 386 6.87 -27.86 8.68
N LYS A 387 8.00 -27.84 7.98
CA LYS A 387 9.32 -27.54 8.55
C LYS A 387 9.95 -26.39 7.79
N VAL A 388 10.27 -25.30 8.50
CA VAL A 388 11.01 -24.17 7.92
C VAL A 388 12.47 -24.58 7.72
N GLU A 389 12.89 -24.64 6.46
CA GLU A 389 14.29 -24.90 6.09
C GLU A 389 15.12 -23.62 6.20
N LYS A 390 14.54 -22.50 5.79
CA LYS A 390 15.23 -21.21 5.73
C LYS A 390 14.26 -20.03 5.81
N LEU A 391 14.57 -19.05 6.65
CA LEU A 391 14.08 -17.68 6.48
C LEU A 391 14.88 -17.03 5.36
N ILE A 392 14.23 -16.75 4.22
CA ILE A 392 14.89 -16.14 3.07
C ILE A 392 15.09 -14.66 3.29
N LEU A 393 14.00 -13.96 3.64
CA LEU A 393 14.02 -12.56 4.00
C LEU A 393 12.75 -12.20 4.78
N GLN A 394 12.78 -11.04 5.42
CA GLN A 394 11.59 -10.38 5.94
C GLN A 394 11.63 -8.91 5.54
N ARG A 395 10.51 -8.39 5.06
CA ARG A 395 10.34 -6.96 4.77
C ARG A 395 9.33 -6.37 5.74
N ARG A 396 9.68 -5.24 6.35
CA ARG A 396 8.76 -4.39 7.13
C ARG A 396 8.35 -3.20 6.30
N PHE A 397 7.06 -2.95 6.21
CA PHE A 397 6.48 -1.76 5.61
C PHE A 397 5.83 -0.90 6.69
N LYS A 398 6.11 0.41 6.65
CA LYS A 398 5.30 1.43 7.35
C LYS A 398 4.07 1.69 6.47
N TYR A 399 3.06 0.86 6.65
CA TYR A 399 1.96 0.66 5.72
C TYR A 399 0.73 1.50 6.10
N PHE A 400 -0.17 1.66 5.12
CA PHE A 400 -1.51 2.25 5.28
C PHE A 400 -1.58 3.47 6.21
N PRO A 401 -0.99 4.62 5.82
CA PRO A 401 -1.15 5.86 6.57
C PRO A 401 -2.64 6.27 6.56
N HIS A 402 -3.24 6.41 7.74
CA HIS A 402 -4.65 6.72 7.89
C HIS A 402 -4.91 7.59 9.13
N VAL A 403 -6.13 8.10 9.27
CA VAL A 403 -6.58 8.81 10.47
C VAL A 403 -7.78 8.09 11.06
N ASN A 404 -7.87 8.06 12.40
CA ASN A 404 -9.02 7.51 13.09
C ASN A 404 -10.23 8.47 13.02
N SER A 405 -11.43 7.96 13.34
CA SER A 405 -12.68 8.73 13.31
C SER A 405 -12.70 9.93 14.28
N GLN A 406 -11.84 9.93 15.31
CA GLN A 406 -11.72 11.00 16.30
C GLN A 406 -10.72 12.10 15.88
N GLY A 407 -9.91 11.85 14.85
CA GLY A 407 -8.88 12.78 14.35
C GLY A 407 -9.39 13.93 13.48
N ARG A 408 -10.70 13.99 13.19
CA ARG A 408 -11.28 15.09 12.40
C ARG A 408 -11.39 16.36 13.25
N LEU A 409 -10.74 17.43 12.80
CA LEU A 409 -11.18 18.78 13.15
C LEU A 409 -12.63 18.91 12.67
N LYS A 410 -13.55 19.25 13.57
CA LYS A 410 -14.89 19.70 13.17
C LYS A 410 -14.69 20.91 12.24
N LYS A 411 -14.90 20.70 10.93
CA LYS A 411 -14.99 21.68 9.84
C LYS A 411 -14.02 22.88 9.94
N LEU A 412 -12.99 22.89 9.09
CA LEU A 412 -12.48 24.13 8.51
C LEU A 412 -13.43 24.57 7.39
#